data_AF-A0A2P2KCU0-F1
#
_entry.id   AF-A0A2P2KCU0-F1
#
_cell.length_a   1.000
_cell.length_b   1.000
_cell.length_c   1.000
_cell.angle_alpha   90.00
_cell.angle_beta   90.00
_cell.angle_gamma   90.00
#
_symmetry.space_group_name_H-M   'P 1'
#
loop_
_entity.id
_entity.type
_entity.pdbx_description
1 polymer ?
#
loop_
_entity_poly.entity_id
_entity_poly.type
_entity_poly.pdbx_seq_one_letter_code
_entity_poly.pdbx_strand_id
1 'polypeptide(L)'
;MVCFSFSEGPLAWALIVWRCSLVFSSLDKIVSVLIHLLPGIVFFTIRWWNPATFEAMHPEGTSRRVSWPYVVEDNSYLITWLFWVPLIAYSLWQVLYFLIVNVLRRQRLLRDPEVMTSYRELSKKAQKANNIWWQLSGLLGDHNRLVMYILLQAIFTVATMALTVPIFLSYKFHVVFQILKVSAAVWNGGSFLLDVMPRQVILKQKMKSEMQPPSAQPDQLLNSMENTMETKNSTKVHSS
;
A
#
# COMPACT_ATOMS: atom_id res chain seq x y z
N MET A 1 9.98 8.67 -21.01
CA MET A 1 9.07 7.58 -21.44
C MET A 1 9.19 6.37 -20.52
N VAL A 2 10.38 5.79 -20.33
CA VAL A 2 10.52 4.62 -19.44
C VAL A 2 10.07 4.90 -18.00
N CYS A 3 10.60 5.95 -17.35
CA CYS A 3 10.19 6.33 -15.99
C CYS A 3 8.72 6.76 -15.88
N PHE A 4 8.18 7.35 -16.94
CA PHE A 4 6.75 7.68 -17.03
C PHE A 4 5.92 6.40 -16.96
N SER A 5 6.32 5.37 -17.69
CA SER A 5 5.60 4.09 -17.78
C SER A 5 5.59 3.34 -16.46
N PHE A 6 6.68 3.38 -15.71
CA PHE A 6 6.71 2.84 -14.34
C PHE A 6 5.85 3.66 -13.37
N SER A 7 5.89 4.99 -13.48
CA SER A 7 5.17 5.91 -12.59
C SER A 7 3.65 5.86 -12.80
N GLU A 8 3.19 6.02 -14.04
CA GLU A 8 1.77 6.03 -14.42
C GLU A 8 1.19 4.63 -14.68
N GLY A 9 2.04 3.61 -14.78
CA GLY A 9 1.64 2.22 -14.90
C GLY A 9 1.55 1.53 -13.53
N PRO A 10 2.32 0.47 -13.26
CA PRO A 10 2.14 -0.35 -12.06
C PRO A 10 2.15 0.43 -10.74
N LEU A 11 2.97 1.48 -10.63
CA LEU A 11 3.09 2.29 -9.42
C LEU A 11 1.81 3.11 -9.17
N ALA A 12 1.33 3.87 -10.15
CA ALA A 12 0.08 4.61 -10.00
C ALA A 12 -1.12 3.69 -9.71
N TRP A 13 -1.21 2.56 -10.41
CA TRP A 13 -2.32 1.62 -10.24
C TRP A 13 -2.29 0.89 -8.89
N ALA A 14 -1.11 0.74 -8.29
CA ALA A 14 -0.97 0.21 -6.93
C ALA A 14 -1.71 1.07 -5.90
N LEU A 15 -1.80 2.39 -6.09
CA LEU A 15 -2.60 3.28 -5.23
C LEU A 15 -4.07 2.86 -5.18
N ILE A 16 -4.63 2.50 -6.34
CA ILE A 16 -6.04 2.13 -6.50
C ILE A 16 -6.26 0.68 -6.03
N VAL A 17 -5.50 -0.27 -6.57
CA VAL A 17 -5.67 -1.71 -6.32
C VAL A 17 -5.45 -2.08 -4.86
N TRP A 18 -4.41 -1.51 -4.24
CA TRP A 18 -4.09 -1.77 -2.84
C TRP A 18 -4.81 -0.84 -1.87
N ARG A 19 -5.76 -0.05 -2.38
CA ARG A 19 -6.58 0.91 -1.65
C ARG A 19 -5.75 1.76 -0.68
N CYS A 20 -4.71 2.41 -1.19
CA CYS A 20 -3.89 3.30 -0.40
C CYS A 20 -4.77 4.45 0.13
N SER A 21 -4.94 4.52 1.45
CA SER A 21 -5.82 5.48 2.12
C SER A 21 -5.05 6.75 2.47
N LEU A 22 -5.52 7.91 2.01
CA LEU A 22 -5.00 9.19 2.48
C LEU A 22 -5.60 9.52 3.86
N VAL A 23 -4.78 9.38 4.91
CA VAL A 23 -5.21 9.58 6.30
C VAL A 23 -4.18 10.43 7.01
N PHE A 24 -4.55 11.67 7.37
CA PHE A 24 -3.63 12.65 7.95
C PHE A 24 -3.12 12.29 9.35
N SER A 25 -3.78 11.37 10.05
CA SER A 25 -3.34 10.90 11.37
C SER A 25 -2.23 9.85 11.34
N SER A 26 -1.78 9.41 10.15
CA SER A 26 -0.75 8.38 10.01
C SER A 26 0.26 8.75 8.93
N LEU A 27 1.51 9.00 9.33
CA LEU A 27 2.61 9.31 8.40
C LEU A 27 2.84 8.18 7.40
N ASP A 28 2.79 6.91 7.83
CA ASP A 28 2.98 5.77 6.93
C ASP A 28 1.97 5.76 5.78
N LYS A 29 0.71 6.12 6.07
CA LYS A 29 -0.35 6.21 5.07
C LYS A 29 -0.14 7.40 4.13
N ILE A 30 0.25 8.55 4.66
CA ILE A 30 0.57 9.74 3.85
C ILE A 30 1.74 9.44 2.92
N VAL A 31 2.85 8.93 3.45
CA VAL A 31 4.04 8.56 2.68
C VAL A 31 3.68 7.51 1.63
N SER A 32 2.90 6.49 2.00
CA SER A 32 2.42 5.49 1.05
C SER A 32 1.58 6.11 -0.08
N VAL A 33 0.77 7.14 0.14
CA VAL A 33 0.06 7.81 -0.96
C VAL A 33 1.02 8.65 -1.80
N LEU A 34 1.90 9.41 -1.16
CA LEU A 34 2.85 10.31 -1.84
C LEU A 34 3.78 9.56 -2.80
N ILE A 35 4.36 8.42 -2.39
CA ILE A 35 5.28 7.67 -3.26
C ILE A 35 4.60 7.12 -4.53
N HIS A 36 3.29 6.89 -4.51
CA HIS A 36 2.55 6.42 -5.68
C HIS A 36 1.94 7.57 -6.49
N LEU A 37 1.63 8.70 -5.85
CA LEU A 37 0.94 9.83 -6.47
C LEU A 37 1.93 10.86 -7.06
N LEU A 38 2.96 11.23 -6.31
CA LEU A 38 3.86 12.34 -6.61
C LEU A 38 4.68 12.16 -7.89
N PRO A 39 5.27 10.97 -8.18
CA PRO A 39 5.97 10.76 -9.44
C PRO A 39 5.07 11.03 -10.65
N GLY A 40 3.81 10.60 -10.57
CA GLY A 40 2.83 10.81 -11.64
C GLY A 40 2.47 12.27 -11.86
N ILE A 41 2.26 13.03 -10.77
CA ILE A 41 2.03 14.48 -10.84
C ILE A 41 3.23 15.20 -11.49
N VAL A 42 4.45 14.84 -11.11
CA VAL A 42 5.68 15.41 -11.70
C VAL A 42 5.76 15.10 -13.20
N PHE A 43 5.44 13.88 -13.62
CA PHE A 43 5.43 13.53 -15.03
C PHE A 43 4.28 14.20 -15.81
N PHE A 44 3.13 14.43 -15.17
CA PHE A 44 2.03 15.21 -15.73
C PHE A 44 2.48 16.65 -16.02
N THR A 45 3.12 17.31 -15.05
CA THR A 45 3.61 18.68 -15.24
C THR A 45 4.70 18.73 -16.30
N ILE A 46 5.72 17.86 -16.25
CA ILE A 46 6.78 17.82 -17.26
C ILE A 46 6.21 17.59 -18.68
N ARG A 47 5.19 16.74 -18.82
CA ARG A 47 4.64 16.38 -20.13
C ARG A 47 3.74 17.44 -20.74
N TRP A 48 2.90 18.08 -19.93
CA TRP A 48 1.84 18.97 -20.41
C TRP A 48 2.10 20.45 -20.14
N TRP A 49 3.02 20.78 -19.24
CA TRP A 49 3.41 22.15 -18.99
C TRP A 49 4.55 22.56 -19.94
N ASN A 50 4.23 23.44 -20.89
CA ASN A 50 5.08 23.87 -22.01
C ASN A 50 5.74 25.25 -21.72
N PRO A 51 6.99 25.50 -22.19
CA PRO A 51 7.75 26.74 -22.05
C PRO A 51 7.10 28.07 -22.51
N ALA A 52 5.99 28.09 -23.26
CA ALA A 52 5.33 29.35 -23.63
C ALA A 52 4.90 30.21 -22.41
N THR A 53 4.57 29.57 -21.28
CA THR A 53 4.26 30.26 -20.02
C THR A 53 5.51 30.65 -19.21
N PHE A 54 6.68 30.12 -19.59
CA PHE A 54 7.98 30.36 -18.97
C PHE A 54 8.78 31.45 -19.73
N GLU A 55 8.64 31.53 -21.05
CA GLU A 55 9.18 32.61 -21.88
C GLU A 55 8.59 33.97 -21.51
N ALA A 56 7.30 34.04 -21.14
CA ALA A 56 6.68 35.27 -20.66
C ALA A 56 7.27 35.82 -19.33
N MET A 57 8.11 35.04 -18.63
CA MET A 57 8.79 35.41 -17.38
C MET A 57 10.30 35.65 -17.53
N HIS A 58 10.88 35.42 -18.71
CA HIS A 58 12.28 35.70 -19.01
C HIS A 58 12.38 36.77 -20.11
N PRO A 59 13.08 37.90 -19.90
CA PRO A 59 13.28 38.88 -20.96
C PRO A 59 14.05 38.21 -22.12
N GLU A 60 13.63 38.52 -23.34
CA GLU A 60 14.05 37.86 -24.58
C GLU A 60 15.57 37.75 -24.72
N GLY A 61 16.06 36.58 -25.14
CA GLY A 61 17.43 36.48 -25.67
C GLY A 61 18.28 35.26 -25.35
N THR A 62 17.77 34.21 -24.68
CA THR A 62 18.58 32.98 -24.48
C THR A 62 17.87 31.70 -24.89
N SER A 63 18.31 31.19 -26.04
CA SER A 63 17.97 29.90 -26.64
C SER A 63 18.22 28.69 -25.73
N ARG A 64 17.41 27.66 -25.97
CA ARG A 64 17.63 26.21 -25.71
C ARG A 64 17.30 25.74 -24.29
N ARG A 65 16.04 25.35 -24.06
CA ARG A 65 15.68 24.34 -23.05
C ARG A 65 14.96 23.16 -23.67
N VAL A 66 15.34 21.98 -23.16
CA VAL A 66 14.93 20.63 -23.51
C VAL A 66 13.41 20.45 -23.33
N SER A 67 12.61 20.87 -24.30
CA SER A 67 11.23 20.39 -24.41
C SER A 67 11.25 19.03 -25.09
N TRP A 68 10.69 18.02 -24.39
CA TRP A 68 10.51 16.66 -24.91
C TRP A 68 9.96 16.70 -26.35
N PRO A 69 10.49 15.89 -27.28
CA PRO A 69 10.27 16.10 -28.70
C PRO A 69 8.78 16.03 -28.97
N TYR A 70 8.22 17.18 -29.36
CA TYR A 70 6.89 17.30 -29.97
C TYR A 70 6.85 16.64 -31.37
N VAL A 71 7.96 16.01 -31.77
CA VAL A 71 8.26 15.39 -33.07
C VAL A 71 8.54 13.90 -32.88
N VAL A 72 7.59 13.16 -32.30
CA VAL A 72 7.60 11.70 -32.41
C VAL A 72 6.35 11.32 -33.18
N GLU A 73 6.42 11.49 -34.50
CA GLU A 73 5.38 11.11 -35.46
C GLU A 73 5.32 9.58 -35.65
N ASP A 74 6.30 8.84 -35.11
CA ASP A 74 6.37 7.40 -35.22
C ASP A 74 5.72 6.70 -34.00
N ASN A 75 4.51 6.17 -34.22
CA ASN A 75 3.80 5.34 -33.26
C ASN A 75 4.65 4.15 -32.78
N SER A 76 5.53 3.61 -33.63
CA SER A 76 6.40 2.49 -33.28
C SER A 76 7.44 2.89 -32.23
N TYR A 77 8.01 4.10 -32.34
CA TYR A 77 8.96 4.64 -31.36
C TYR A 77 8.27 4.81 -30.00
N LEU A 78 7.08 5.41 -29.97
CA LEU A 78 6.32 5.62 -28.74
C LEU A 78 6.02 4.30 -28.03
N ILE A 79 5.48 3.31 -28.75
CA ILE A 79 5.17 2.00 -28.19
C ILE A 79 6.46 1.31 -27.71
N THR A 80 7.54 1.42 -28.46
CA THR A 80 8.83 0.83 -28.05
C THR A 80 9.31 1.40 -26.72
N TRP A 81 9.29 2.71 -26.54
CA TRP A 81 9.85 3.37 -25.35
C TRP A 81 8.89 3.49 -24.16
N LEU A 82 7.57 3.42 -24.38
CA LEU A 82 6.55 3.43 -23.32
C LEU A 82 6.12 2.02 -22.88
N PHE A 83 6.21 1.02 -23.77
CA PHE A 83 5.73 -0.32 -23.46
C PHE A 83 6.86 -1.36 -23.47
N TRP A 84 7.54 -1.56 -24.60
CA TRP A 84 8.48 -2.67 -24.75
C TRP A 84 9.75 -2.52 -23.90
N VAL A 85 10.42 -1.37 -23.94
CA VAL A 85 11.64 -1.13 -23.16
C VAL A 85 11.38 -1.26 -21.65
N PRO A 86 10.33 -0.62 -21.08
CA PRO A 86 9.96 -0.84 -19.67
C PRO A 86 9.62 -2.29 -19.34
N LEU A 87 8.92 -2.98 -20.24
CA LEU A 87 8.53 -4.38 -20.05
C LEU A 87 9.73 -5.32 -20.05
N ILE A 88 10.71 -5.09 -20.92
CA ILE A 88 11.98 -5.85 -20.95
C ILE A 88 12.76 -5.59 -19.65
N ALA A 89 12.88 -4.33 -19.24
CA ALA A 89 13.55 -3.96 -17.99
C ALA A 89 12.87 -4.62 -16.77
N TYR A 90 11.54 -4.60 -16.72
CA TYR A 90 10.76 -5.30 -15.69
C TYR A 90 10.97 -6.81 -15.74
N SER A 91 10.97 -7.42 -16.93
CA SER A 91 11.15 -8.86 -17.10
C SER A 91 12.54 -9.31 -16.65
N LEU A 92 13.58 -8.56 -17.02
CA LEU A 92 14.95 -8.79 -16.56
C LEU A 92 15.04 -8.68 -15.03
N TRP A 93 14.46 -7.63 -14.46
CA TRP A 93 14.39 -7.45 -13.01
C TRP A 93 13.63 -8.58 -12.33
N GLN A 94 12.51 -9.03 -12.89
CA GLN A 94 11.66 -10.09 -12.35
C GLN A 94 12.39 -11.45 -12.37
N VAL A 95 13.11 -11.77 -13.44
CA VAL A 95 13.95 -12.97 -13.54
C VAL A 95 15.08 -12.92 -12.53
N LEU A 96 15.76 -11.78 -12.41
CA LEU A 96 16.83 -11.60 -11.42
C LEU A 96 16.31 -11.71 -9.99
N TYR A 97 15.15 -11.10 -9.70
CA TYR A 97 14.49 -11.21 -8.41
C TYR A 97 14.14 -12.66 -8.09
N PHE A 98 13.55 -13.38 -9.05
CA PHE A 98 13.23 -14.80 -8.89
C PHE A 98 14.49 -15.62 -8.61
N LEU A 99 15.58 -15.41 -9.36
CA LEU A 99 16.85 -16.10 -9.14
C LEU A 99 17.41 -15.82 -7.73
N ILE A 100 17.51 -14.54 -7.32
CA ILE A 100 18.07 -14.16 -6.03
C ILE A 100 17.22 -14.70 -4.87
N VAL A 101 15.90 -14.56 -4.96
CA VAL A 101 15.00 -14.95 -3.87
C VAL A 101 14.82 -16.46 -3.80
N ASN A 102 14.62 -17.13 -4.93
CA ASN A 102 14.29 -18.55 -4.98
C ASN A 102 15.52 -19.47 -5.01
N VAL A 103 16.69 -18.98 -5.46
CA VAL A 103 17.94 -19.76 -5.47
C VAL A 103 18.84 -19.37 -4.30
N LEU A 104 19.20 -18.09 -4.17
CA LEU A 104 20.20 -17.66 -3.17
C LEU A 104 19.63 -17.55 -1.75
N ARG A 105 18.40 -17.05 -1.59
CA ARG A 105 17.80 -16.81 -0.27
C ARG A 105 16.85 -17.91 0.21
N ARG A 106 16.67 -19.00 -0.55
CA ARG A 106 15.75 -20.09 -0.18
C ARG A 106 16.06 -20.68 1.19
N GLN A 107 17.33 -20.94 1.51
CA GLN A 107 17.73 -21.48 2.82
C GLN A 107 17.57 -20.45 3.95
N ARG A 108 17.80 -19.16 3.69
CA ARG A 108 17.63 -18.08 4.68
C ARG A 108 16.15 -17.79 4.97
N LEU A 109 15.30 -17.87 3.95
CA LEU A 109 13.84 -17.74 4.06
C LEU A 109 13.20 -18.90 4.85
N LEU A 110 13.76 -20.10 4.75
CA LEU A 110 13.31 -21.25 5.54
C LEU A 110 13.74 -21.16 7.02
N ARG A 111 14.85 -20.45 7.30
CA ARG A 111 15.37 -20.27 8.66
C ARG A 111 14.77 -19.09 9.40
N ASP A 112 14.50 -17.99 8.71
CA ASP A 112 13.97 -16.75 9.30
C ASP A 112 12.54 -16.46 8.82
N PRO A 113 11.51 -16.79 9.61
CA PRO A 113 10.12 -16.46 9.29
C PRO A 113 9.82 -14.96 9.31
N GLU A 114 10.77 -14.09 9.67
CA GLU A 114 10.65 -12.62 9.59
C GLU A 114 11.02 -12.03 8.22
N VAL A 115 11.70 -12.76 7.34
CA VAL A 115 12.06 -12.22 6.02
C VAL A 115 10.80 -12.09 5.16
N MET A 116 10.21 -10.90 5.19
CA MET A 116 9.03 -10.54 4.40
C MET A 116 9.42 -10.42 2.93
N THR A 117 9.04 -11.42 2.13
CA THR A 117 9.08 -11.32 0.68
C THR A 117 7.87 -10.53 0.19
N SER A 118 8.00 -9.92 -0.99
CA SER A 118 6.92 -9.19 -1.67
C SER A 118 5.65 -10.05 -1.76
N TYR A 119 5.81 -11.35 -2.02
CA TYR A 119 4.72 -12.33 -2.01
C TYR A 119 3.99 -12.40 -0.66
N ARG A 120 4.70 -12.52 0.46
CA ARG A 120 4.08 -12.65 1.79
C ARG A 120 3.32 -11.39 2.17
N GLU A 121 3.88 -10.22 1.90
CA GLU A 121 3.23 -8.95 2.20
C GLU A 121 2.03 -8.67 1.31
N LEU A 122 2.14 -8.90 0.01
CA LEU A 122 1.04 -8.70 -0.91
C LEU A 122 -0.05 -9.75 -0.71
N SER A 123 0.30 -10.99 -0.33
CA SER A 123 -0.68 -12.02 0.06
C SER A 123 -1.41 -11.65 1.36
N LYS A 124 -0.70 -11.20 2.40
CA LYS A 124 -1.35 -10.68 3.62
C LYS A 124 -2.23 -9.48 3.32
N LYS A 125 -1.76 -8.55 2.49
CA LYS A 125 -2.52 -7.34 2.11
C LYS A 125 -3.74 -7.71 1.27
N ALA A 126 -3.64 -8.67 0.35
CA ALA A 126 -4.76 -9.19 -0.44
C ALA A 126 -5.78 -9.93 0.43
N GLN A 127 -5.32 -10.79 1.36
CA GLN A 127 -6.17 -11.48 2.32
C GLN A 127 -6.90 -10.50 3.23
N LYS A 128 -6.19 -9.48 3.75
CA LYS A 128 -6.77 -8.44 4.60
C LYS A 128 -7.74 -7.52 3.85
N ALA A 129 -7.50 -7.29 2.56
CA ALA A 129 -8.36 -6.48 1.71
C ALA A 129 -9.62 -7.22 1.22
N ASN A 130 -9.71 -8.55 1.44
CA ASN A 130 -10.79 -9.45 0.97
C ASN A 130 -11.24 -9.13 -0.46
N ASN A 131 -10.27 -8.92 -1.35
CA ASN A 131 -10.52 -8.41 -2.69
C ASN A 131 -10.61 -9.56 -3.70
N ILE A 132 -11.20 -9.31 -4.88
CA ILE A 132 -11.34 -10.26 -6.00
C ILE A 132 -10.00 -10.95 -6.34
N TRP A 133 -8.88 -10.24 -6.16
CA TRP A 133 -7.52 -10.73 -6.36
C TRP A 133 -7.12 -11.90 -5.45
N TRP A 134 -7.67 -12.02 -4.23
CA TRP A 134 -7.44 -13.15 -3.34
C TRP A 134 -8.21 -14.41 -3.81
N GLN A 135 -9.41 -14.21 -4.36
CA GLN A 135 -10.19 -15.29 -4.96
C GLN A 135 -9.53 -15.76 -6.27
N LEU A 136 -9.06 -14.81 -7.10
CA LEU A 136 -8.31 -15.10 -8.32
C LEU A 136 -7.00 -15.83 -8.05
N SER A 137 -6.31 -15.51 -6.96
CA SER A 137 -5.03 -16.17 -6.64
C SER A 137 -5.19 -17.63 -6.18
N GLY A 138 -6.40 -18.07 -5.80
CA GLY A 138 -6.70 -19.44 -5.38
C GLY A 138 -7.20 -20.37 -6.49
N LEU A 139 -7.37 -19.89 -7.72
CA LEU A 139 -8.05 -20.62 -8.81
C LEU A 139 -7.32 -21.91 -9.26
N LEU A 140 -5.98 -21.96 -9.14
CA LEU A 140 -5.16 -23.15 -9.47
C LEU A 140 -4.85 -24.01 -8.22
N GLY A 141 -5.52 -23.76 -7.10
CA GLY A 141 -5.30 -24.47 -5.83
C GLY A 141 -4.20 -23.88 -4.96
N ASP A 142 -4.27 -24.19 -3.65
CA ASP A 142 -3.43 -23.60 -2.61
C ASP A 142 -1.93 -23.83 -2.79
N HIS A 143 -1.57 -24.97 -3.40
CA HIS A 143 -0.19 -25.36 -3.64
C HIS A 143 0.52 -24.46 -4.68
N ASN A 144 -0.24 -23.89 -5.62
CA ASN A 144 0.31 -23.09 -6.73
C ASN A 144 0.07 -21.59 -6.57
N ARG A 145 -0.32 -21.13 -5.37
CA ARG A 145 -0.60 -19.70 -5.09
C ARG A 145 0.57 -18.78 -5.43
N LEU A 146 1.81 -19.23 -5.25
CA LEU A 146 3.00 -18.43 -5.61
C LEU A 146 3.11 -18.22 -7.13
N VAL A 147 2.87 -19.27 -7.92
CA VAL A 147 2.87 -19.18 -9.39
C VAL A 147 1.73 -18.30 -9.86
N MET A 148 0.53 -18.48 -9.31
CA MET A 148 -0.63 -17.65 -9.62
C MET A 148 -0.38 -16.18 -9.29
N TYR A 149 0.25 -15.90 -8.16
CA TYR A 149 0.63 -14.55 -7.77
C TYR A 149 1.60 -13.92 -8.78
N ILE A 150 2.63 -14.66 -9.21
CA ILE A 150 3.58 -14.18 -10.24
C ILE A 150 2.85 -13.90 -11.55
N LEU A 151 1.94 -14.78 -11.97
CA LEU A 151 1.15 -14.61 -13.20
C LEU A 151 0.22 -13.40 -13.11
N LEU A 152 -0.55 -13.26 -12.03
CA LEU A 152 -1.43 -12.12 -11.82
C LEU A 152 -0.65 -10.81 -11.76
N GLN A 153 0.50 -10.80 -11.09
CA GLN A 153 1.39 -9.64 -11.04
C GLN A 153 1.94 -9.30 -12.43
N ALA A 154 2.32 -10.30 -13.23
CA ALA A 154 2.80 -10.10 -14.60
C ALA A 154 1.70 -9.53 -15.50
N ILE A 155 0.50 -10.11 -15.46
CA ILE A 155 -0.69 -9.62 -16.20
C ILE A 155 -1.02 -8.19 -15.78
N PHE A 156 -1.01 -7.91 -14.48
CA PHE A 156 -1.23 -6.57 -13.94
C PHE A 156 -0.20 -5.56 -14.46
N THR A 157 1.09 -5.92 -14.43
CA THR A 157 2.16 -5.04 -14.93
C THR A 157 2.01 -4.78 -16.43
N VAL A 158 1.76 -5.81 -17.23
CA VAL A 158 1.56 -5.68 -18.68
C VAL A 158 0.35 -4.79 -18.99
N ALA A 159 -0.79 -5.04 -18.34
CA ALA A 159 -2.01 -4.28 -18.55
C ALA A 159 -1.84 -2.80 -18.17
N THR A 160 -1.26 -2.54 -16.99
CA THR A 160 -1.06 -1.16 -16.51
C THR A 160 -0.02 -0.41 -17.32
N MET A 161 1.06 -1.05 -17.77
CA MET A 161 2.01 -0.46 -18.72
C MET A 161 1.35 -0.17 -20.07
N ALA A 162 0.52 -1.06 -20.60
CA ALA A 162 -0.20 -0.82 -21.86
C ALA A 162 -1.10 0.43 -21.78
N LEU A 163 -1.78 0.63 -20.64
CA LEU A 163 -2.60 1.82 -20.39
C LEU A 163 -1.79 3.12 -20.34
N THR A 164 -0.48 3.07 -20.09
CA THR A 164 0.34 4.30 -20.09
C THR A 164 0.48 4.92 -21.47
N VAL A 165 0.34 4.14 -22.54
CA VAL A 165 0.43 4.64 -23.93
C VAL A 165 -0.69 5.65 -24.23
N PRO A 166 -2.00 5.32 -24.10
CA PRO A 166 -3.06 6.30 -24.32
C PRO A 166 -3.03 7.46 -23.31
N ILE A 167 -2.60 7.22 -22.06
CA ILE A 167 -2.42 8.26 -21.04
C ILE A 167 -1.32 9.25 -21.47
N PHE A 168 -0.23 8.77 -22.05
CA PHE A 168 0.88 9.61 -22.52
C PHE A 168 0.50 10.46 -23.74
N LEU A 169 -0.38 9.95 -24.61
CA LEU A 169 -0.76 10.60 -25.85
C LEU A 169 -1.83 11.67 -25.69
N SER A 170 -2.70 11.56 -24.68
CA SER A 170 -3.86 12.45 -24.55
C SER A 170 -3.89 13.17 -23.21
N TYR A 171 -3.95 14.51 -23.28
CA TYR A 171 -4.10 15.37 -22.11
C TYR A 171 -5.35 15.01 -21.30
N LYS A 172 -6.47 14.78 -21.98
CA LYS A 172 -7.75 14.43 -21.34
C LYS A 172 -7.63 13.12 -20.55
N PHE A 173 -7.05 12.09 -21.14
CA PHE A 173 -6.83 10.81 -20.45
C PHE A 173 -5.89 10.98 -19.26
N HIS A 174 -4.81 11.76 -19.42
CA HIS A 174 -3.87 11.98 -18.33
C HIS A 174 -4.51 12.76 -17.16
N VAL A 175 -5.27 13.83 -17.43
CA VAL A 175 -6.01 14.58 -16.40
C VAL A 175 -7.01 13.70 -15.67
N VAL A 176 -7.84 12.95 -16.41
CA VAL A 176 -8.82 12.03 -15.83
C VAL A 176 -8.12 11.01 -14.92
N PHE A 177 -6.97 10.49 -15.35
CA PHE A 177 -6.21 9.55 -14.53
C PHE A 177 -5.62 10.20 -13.27
N GLN A 178 -5.13 11.45 -13.33
CA GLN A 178 -4.69 12.17 -12.12
C GLN A 178 -5.84 12.38 -11.13
N ILE A 179 -7.02 12.81 -11.61
CA ILE A 179 -8.21 12.98 -10.78
C ILE A 179 -8.62 11.65 -10.16
N LEU A 180 -8.67 10.57 -10.95
CA LEU A 180 -9.00 9.23 -10.47
C LEU A 180 -8.09 8.79 -9.31
N LYS A 181 -6.78 9.01 -9.41
CA LYS A 181 -5.82 8.65 -8.35
C LYS A 181 -6.09 9.42 -7.06
N VAL A 182 -6.29 10.73 -7.15
CA VAL A 182 -6.59 11.57 -5.98
C VAL A 182 -7.93 11.16 -5.36
N SER A 183 -8.97 11.02 -6.17
CA SER A 183 -10.30 10.59 -5.72
C SER A 183 -10.25 9.22 -5.05
N ALA A 184 -9.53 8.25 -5.62
CA ALA A 184 -9.35 6.93 -5.01
C ALA A 184 -8.64 7.02 -3.66
N ALA A 185 -7.56 7.80 -3.55
CA ALA A 185 -6.83 7.96 -2.29
C ALA A 185 -7.70 8.60 -1.19
N VAL A 186 -8.47 9.63 -1.54
CA VAL A 186 -9.38 10.34 -0.63
C VAL A 186 -10.53 9.44 -0.21
N TRP A 187 -11.16 8.74 -1.16
CA TRP A 187 -12.25 7.80 -0.89
C TRP A 187 -11.80 6.68 0.06
N ASN A 188 -10.66 6.05 -0.24
CA ASN A 188 -10.07 5.02 0.62
C ASN A 188 -9.67 5.58 2.00
N GLY A 189 -9.31 6.86 2.08
CA GLY A 189 -9.07 7.61 3.31
C GLY A 189 -10.34 7.72 4.15
N GLY A 190 -11.42 8.23 3.55
CA GLY A 190 -12.72 8.39 4.19
C GLY A 190 -13.30 7.06 4.70
N SER A 191 -13.31 6.02 3.86
CA SER A 191 -13.78 4.69 4.28
C SER A 191 -12.93 4.13 5.42
N PHE A 192 -11.62 4.35 5.43
CA PHE A 192 -10.77 3.92 6.54
C PHE A 192 -11.11 4.64 7.85
N LEU A 193 -11.38 5.95 7.80
CA LEU A 193 -11.76 6.73 8.99
C LEU A 193 -13.10 6.26 9.56
N LEU A 194 -14.08 5.95 8.70
CA LEU A 194 -15.42 5.55 9.12
C LEU A 194 -15.49 4.10 9.59
N ASP A 195 -14.83 3.16 8.91
CA ASP A 195 -15.01 1.74 9.19
C ASP A 195 -13.95 1.15 10.12
N VAL A 196 -12.70 1.61 10.02
CA VAL A 196 -11.56 0.97 10.67
C VAL A 196 -11.22 1.63 12.00
N MET A 197 -11.21 2.96 12.08
CA MET A 197 -10.87 3.65 13.33
C MET A 197 -11.82 3.32 14.48
N PRO A 198 -13.16 3.30 14.32
CA PRO A 198 -14.06 2.96 15.42
C PRO A 198 -13.84 1.53 15.92
N ARG A 199 -13.64 0.58 15.00
CA ARG A 199 -13.33 -0.82 15.35
C ARG A 199 -12.02 -0.94 16.12
N GLN A 200 -10.98 -0.19 15.74
CA GLN A 200 -9.72 -0.19 16.47
C GLN A 200 -9.85 0.38 17.88
N VAL A 201 -10.66 1.43 18.07
CA VAL A 201 -10.92 2.00 19.39
C VAL A 201 -11.68 0.99 20.27
N ILE A 202 -12.74 0.37 19.75
CA ILE A 202 -13.51 -0.65 20.47
C ILE A 202 -12.62 -1.84 20.84
N LEU A 203 -11.76 -2.31 19.92
CA LEU A 203 -10.82 -3.40 20.19
C LEU A 203 -9.80 -3.01 21.27
N LYS A 204 -9.22 -1.80 21.20
CA LYS A 204 -8.31 -1.31 22.24
C LYS A 204 -8.99 -1.19 23.60
N GLN A 205 -10.26 -0.76 23.64
CA GLN A 205 -11.05 -0.72 24.87
C GLN A 205 -11.30 -2.13 25.43
N LYS A 206 -11.68 -3.10 24.60
CA LYS A 206 -11.86 -4.50 25.00
C LYS A 206 -10.58 -5.12 25.55
N MET A 207 -9.45 -4.93 24.86
CA MET A 207 -8.15 -5.41 25.34
C MET A 207 -7.76 -4.75 26.67
N LYS A 208 -8.08 -3.45 26.85
CA LYS A 208 -7.83 -2.74 28.11
C LYS A 208 -8.71 -3.27 29.25
N SER A 209 -9.97 -3.62 29.00
CA SER A 209 -10.85 -4.23 30.00
C SER A 209 -10.46 -5.67 30.35
N GLU A 210 -9.94 -6.45 29.40
CA GLU A 210 -9.44 -7.82 29.65
C GLU A 210 -8.08 -7.83 30.36
N MET A 211 -7.23 -6.82 30.14
CA MET A 211 -5.95 -6.66 30.85
C MET A 211 -6.09 -6.02 32.23
N GLN A 212 -7.27 -5.49 32.57
CA GLN A 212 -7.55 -5.05 33.92
C GLN A 212 -7.84 -6.31 34.75
N PRO A 213 -7.02 -6.63 35.79
CA PRO A 213 -7.30 -7.80 36.62
C PRO A 213 -8.71 -7.66 37.21
N PRO A 214 -9.46 -8.75 37.43
CA PRO A 214 -10.77 -8.67 38.04
C PRO A 214 -10.60 -7.90 39.34
N SER A 215 -11.16 -6.69 39.40
CA SER A 215 -11.24 -5.93 40.64
C SER A 215 -11.90 -6.85 41.64
N ALA A 216 -11.13 -7.26 42.66
CA ALA A 216 -11.65 -8.03 43.77
C ALA A 216 -12.94 -7.33 44.22
N GLN A 217 -14.05 -8.07 44.13
CA GLN A 217 -15.34 -7.59 44.63
C GLN A 217 -15.13 -7.16 46.09
N PRO A 218 -15.44 -5.91 46.46
CA PRO A 218 -15.26 -5.42 47.83
C PRO A 218 -16.02 -6.24 48.88
N ASP A 219 -17.01 -7.04 48.47
CA ASP A 219 -17.93 -7.74 49.36
C ASP A 219 -17.36 -9.06 49.95
N GLN A 220 -16.27 -9.61 49.41
CA GLN A 220 -15.65 -10.81 50.01
C GLN A 220 -14.63 -10.51 51.11
N LEU A 221 -14.06 -9.30 51.13
CA LEU A 221 -13.04 -8.91 52.11
C LEU A 221 -13.65 -8.44 53.45
N LEU A 222 -14.87 -7.88 53.40
CA LEU A 222 -15.63 -7.50 54.60
C LEU A 222 -16.12 -8.71 55.40
N ASN A 223 -16.68 -9.72 54.72
CA ASN A 223 -17.16 -10.95 55.38
C ASN A 223 -16.03 -11.81 55.97
N SER A 224 -14.82 -11.77 55.40
CA SER A 224 -13.67 -12.49 55.99
C SER A 224 -13.10 -11.77 57.22
N MET A 225 -13.12 -10.42 57.24
CA MET A 225 -12.64 -9.65 58.39
C MET A 225 -13.60 -9.74 59.59
N GLU A 226 -14.91 -9.77 59.36
CA GLU A 226 -15.92 -9.89 60.43
C GLU A 226 -15.86 -11.26 61.12
N ASN A 227 -15.79 -12.36 60.33
CA ASN A 227 -15.63 -13.72 60.87
C ASN A 227 -14.31 -13.94 61.64
N THR A 228 -13.24 -13.21 61.28
CA THR A 228 -11.94 -13.30 61.95
C THR A 228 -11.91 -12.51 63.28
N MET A 229 -12.72 -11.44 63.40
CA MET A 229 -12.83 -10.68 64.64
C MET A 229 -13.67 -11.41 65.69
N GLU A 230 -14.77 -12.06 65.31
CA GLU A 230 -15.58 -12.85 66.26
C GLU A 230 -14.82 -14.05 66.86
N THR A 231 -14.04 -14.77 66.04
CA THR A 231 -13.24 -15.91 66.52
C THR A 231 -12.14 -15.47 67.50
N LYS A 232 -11.52 -14.31 67.31
CA LYS A 232 -10.49 -13.79 68.23
C LYS A 232 -11.05 -13.34 69.58
N ASN A 233 -12.27 -12.79 69.62
CA ASN A 233 -12.90 -12.39 70.88
C ASN A 233 -13.37 -13.59 71.71
N SER A 234 -13.86 -14.66 71.06
CA SER A 234 -14.30 -15.87 71.78
C SER A 234 -13.12 -16.63 72.42
N THR A 235 -11.94 -16.58 71.81
CA THR A 235 -10.75 -17.30 72.31
C THR A 235 -10.11 -16.63 73.53
N LYS A 236 -10.34 -15.33 73.75
CA LYS A 236 -9.71 -14.57 74.85
C LYS A 236 -10.42 -14.68 76.20
N VAL A 237 -11.65 -15.20 76.24
CA VAL A 237 -12.45 -15.29 77.47
C VAL A 237 -12.20 -16.59 78.25
N HIS A 238 -11.52 -17.58 77.66
CA HIS A 238 -11.26 -18.88 78.30
C HIS A 238 -9.84 -19.10 78.85
N SER A 239 -9.01 -18.05 78.94
CA SER A 239 -7.63 -18.18 79.46
C SER A 239 -7.28 -17.13 80.53
N SER A 240 -8.13 -16.96 81.54
CA SER A 240 -7.78 -16.34 82.82
C SER A 240 -8.56 -17.01 83.95
#